data_AF-A0A1G5LEL5-F1
#
_entry.id   AF-A0A1G5LEL5-F1
#
_cell.length_a   1.000
_cell.length_b   1.000
_cell.length_c   1.000
_cell.angle_alpha   90.00
_cell.angle_beta   90.00
_cell.angle_gamma   90.00
#
_symmetry.space_group_name_H-M   'P 1'
#
loop_
_entity.id
_entity.type
_entity.pdbx_description
1 polymer ?
#
loop_
_entity_poly.entity_id
_entity_poly.type
_entity_poly.pdbx_seq_one_letter_code
_entity_poly.pdbx_strand_id
1 'polypeptide(L)' 'MSFIRLETERLIIRDHIVSDLDTHHQLFSNSKIMYYLQDLKTHTIDESMKNLLLAIEEISNNNRTKYFLRIEKKD' A
#
# COMPACT_ATOMS: atom_id res chain seq x y z
N MET A 1 12.20 -11.81 8.36
CA MET A 1 11.55 -12.12 7.07
C MET A 1 12.02 -11.09 6.03
N SER A 2 12.19 -11.46 4.76
CA SER A 2 12.73 -10.55 3.73
C SER A 2 11.64 -9.70 3.08
N PHE A 3 11.95 -8.43 2.82
CA PHE A 3 11.16 -7.51 2.00
C PHE A 3 10.80 -8.15 0.65
N ILE A 4 9.52 -8.11 0.26
CA ILE A 4 9.03 -8.69 -0.98
C ILE A 4 9.21 -7.69 -2.12
N ARG A 5 9.81 -8.17 -3.21
CA ARG A 5 9.93 -7.43 -4.45
C ARG A 5 9.91 -8.38 -5.65
N LEU A 6 8.85 -8.31 -6.43
CA LEU A 6 8.64 -9.10 -7.63
C LEU A 6 8.62 -8.17 -8.85
N GLU A 7 9.35 -8.55 -9.88
CA GLU A 7 9.33 -7.84 -11.15
C GLU A 7 8.72 -8.70 -12.24
N THR A 8 7.90 -8.07 -13.07
CA THR A 8 7.41 -8.63 -14.33
C THR A 8 7.97 -7.79 -15.49
N GLU A 9 7.58 -8.10 -16.72
CA GLU A 9 7.94 -7.28 -17.88
C GLU A 9 7.48 -5.81 -17.72
N ARG A 10 6.31 -5.56 -17.11
CA ARG A 10 5.68 -4.22 -17.09
C ARG A 10 5.42 -3.65 -15.69
N LEU A 11 5.53 -4.48 -14.65
CA LEU A 11 5.12 -4.13 -13.29
C LEU A 11 6.21 -4.46 -12.27
N ILE A 12 6.26 -3.66 -11.21
CA ILE A 12 6.94 -3.95 -9.95
C ILE A 12 5.85 -4.15 -8.90
N ILE A 13 5.89 -5.29 -8.21
CA ILE A 13 5.02 -5.61 -7.09
C ILE A 13 5.91 -5.71 -5.86
N ARG A 14 5.72 -4.83 -4.88
CA ARG A 14 6.64 -4.74 -3.73
C ARG A 14 5.92 -4.41 -2.45
N ASP A 15 6.58 -4.72 -1.35
CA ASP A 15 6.21 -4.20 -0.04
C ASP A 15 6.20 -2.66 -0.04
N HIS A 16 5.31 -2.10 0.77
CA HIS A 16 5.17 -0.66 0.95
C HIS A 16 6.37 -0.05 1.68
N ILE A 17 6.65 1.21 1.37
CA ILE A 17 7.64 2.05 2.08
C ILE A 17 7.00 3.39 2.45
N VAL A 18 7.57 4.09 3.44
CA VAL A 18 7.00 5.34 3.97
C VAL A 18 6.81 6.41 2.88
N SER A 19 7.73 6.47 1.90
CA SER A 19 7.64 7.43 0.79
C SER A 19 6.48 7.15 -0.19
N ASP A 20 5.74 6.05 -0.03
CA ASP A 20 4.54 5.78 -0.83
C ASP A 20 3.34 6.65 -0.42
N LEU A 21 3.41 7.36 0.72
CA LEU A 21 2.29 8.05 1.35
C LEU A 21 1.44 8.89 0.39
N ASP A 22 2.06 9.76 -0.41
CA ASP A 22 1.32 10.68 -1.26
C ASP A 22 0.46 9.92 -2.28
N THR A 23 1.05 8.94 -2.95
CA THR A 23 0.34 8.10 -3.92
C THR A 23 -0.65 7.14 -3.24
N HIS A 24 -0.36 6.69 -2.02
CA HIS A 24 -1.28 5.90 -1.21
C HIS A 24 -2.52 6.71 -0.85
N HIS A 25 -2.34 7.94 -0.38
CA HIS A 25 -3.42 8.87 -0.10
C HIS A 25 -4.22 9.19 -1.35
N GLN A 26 -3.58 9.48 -2.48
CA GLN A 26 -4.25 9.71 -3.75
C GLN A 26 -5.16 8.54 -4.15
N LEU A 27 -4.72 7.30 -3.95
CA LEU A 27 -5.51 6.11 -4.26
C LEU A 27 -6.68 5.94 -3.27
N PHE A 28 -6.38 5.92 -1.97
CA PHE A 28 -7.33 5.58 -0.91
C PHE A 28 -8.32 6.70 -0.59
N SER A 29 -8.06 7.95 -1.00
CA SER A 29 -9.01 9.06 -0.90
C SER A 29 -9.86 9.28 -2.15
N ASN A 30 -9.49 8.66 -3.28
CA ASN A 30 -10.21 8.83 -4.53
C ASN A 30 -11.58 8.15 -4.47
N SER A 31 -12.64 8.95 -4.49
CA SER A 31 -14.03 8.48 -4.40
C SER A 31 -14.45 7.57 -5.55
N LYS A 32 -13.88 7.76 -6.75
CA LYS A 32 -14.18 6.94 -7.93
C LYS A 32 -13.48 5.58 -7.86
N ILE A 33 -12.21 5.55 -7.45
CA ILE A 33 -11.46 4.30 -7.34
C ILE A 33 -11.98 3.48 -6.15
N MET A 34 -12.25 4.13 -5.02
CA MET A 34 -12.72 3.49 -3.80
C MET A 34 -14.23 3.26 -3.78
N TYR A 35 -14.94 3.42 -4.92
CA TYR A 35 -16.40 3.34 -4.97
C TYR A 35 -16.96 2.05 -4.33
N TYR A 36 -16.32 0.90 -4.57
CA TYR A 36 -16.73 -0.39 -4.01
C TYR A 36 -15.98 -0.78 -2.72
N LEU A 37 -15.02 0.03 -2.26
CA LEU A 37 -14.13 -0.27 -1.14
C LEU A 37 -14.26 0.81 -0.04
N GLN A 38 -15.49 1.19 0.29
CA GLN A 38 -15.75 2.32 1.20
C GLN A 38 -15.13 2.11 2.60
N ASP A 39 -15.12 0.87 3.11
CA ASP A 39 -14.53 0.55 4.42
C ASP A 39 -13.01 0.75 4.47
N LEU A 40 -12.35 0.77 3.31
CA LEU A 40 -10.91 1.00 3.20
C LEU A 40 -10.59 2.47 2.90
N LYS A 41 -11.58 3.27 2.49
CA LYS A 41 -11.38 4.65 2.03
C LYS A 41 -10.87 5.54 3.16
N THR A 42 -9.90 6.39 2.85
CA THR A 42 -9.35 7.40 3.77
C THR A 42 -9.72 8.80 3.32
N HIS A 43 -9.94 9.73 4.25
CA HIS A 43 -10.37 11.09 3.94
C HIS A 43 -9.26 12.13 4.14
N THR A 44 -8.29 11.82 4.99
CA THR A 44 -7.19 12.72 5.34
C THR A 44 -5.84 12.05 5.10
N ILE A 45 -4.79 12.86 4.94
CA ILE A 45 -3.41 12.36 4.81
C ILE A 45 -2.99 11.55 6.05
N ASP A 46 -3.45 11.97 7.24
CA ASP A 46 -3.18 11.29 8.51
C ASP A 46 -3.82 9.91 8.59
N GLU A 47 -5.06 9.76 8.09
CA GLU A 47 -5.71 8.45 7.97
C GLU A 47 -4.96 7.55 6.99
N SER A 48 -4.54 8.07 5.85
CA SER A 48 -3.73 7.32 4.88
C SER A 48 -2.37 6.92 5.45
N MET A 49 -1.73 7.78 6.25
CA MET A 49 -0.48 7.47 6.94
C MET A 49 -0.68 6.32 7.93
N LYS A 50 -1.72 6.39 8.78
CA LYS A 50 -2.04 5.29 9.71
C LYS A 50 -2.27 3.98 8.96
N ASN A 51 -3.03 4.03 7.86
CA ASN A 51 -3.29 2.85 7.02
C ASN A 51 -2.00 2.28 6.40
N LEU A 52 -1.11 3.13 5.88
CA LEU A 52 0.19 2.73 5.31
C LEU A 52 1.12 2.13 6.37
N LEU A 53 1.17 2.72 7.57
CA LEU A 53 2.00 2.22 8.66
C LEU A 53 1.58 0.82 9.11
N LEU A 54 0.29 0.52 9.16
CA LEU A 54 -0.19 -0.85 9.43
C LEU A 54 0.33 -1.86 8.40
N ALA A 55 0.37 -1.47 7.12
CA ALA A 55 0.94 -2.31 6.07
C ALA A 55 2.45 -2.53 6.27
N ILE A 56 3.18 -1.48 6.67
CA ILE A 56 4.63 -1.53 6.90
C ILE A 56 4.99 -2.35 8.16
N GLU A 57 4.21 -2.22 9.24
CA GLU A 57 4.40 -2.98 10.49
C GLU A 57 4.31 -4.49 10.24
N GLU A 58 3.37 -4.94 9.40
CA GLU A 58 3.21 -6.36 9.06
C GLU A 58 4.42 -6.93 8.30
N ILE A 59 5.20 -6.10 7.58
CA ILE A 59 6.46 -6.54 6.94
C ILE A 59 7.48 -6.99 7.98
N SER A 60 7.53 -6.28 9.12
CA SER A 60 8.48 -6.54 10.21
C SER A 60 8.04 -7.69 11.12
N ASN A 61 6.84 -8.22 10.93
CA ASN A 61 6.31 -9.30 11.76
C ASN A 61 7.04 -10.63 11.47
N ASN A 62 7.65 -11.22 12.50
CA ASN A 62 8.37 -12.49 12.40
C ASN A 62 7.46 -13.67 11.99
N ASN A 63 6.16 -13.57 12.25
CA ASN A 63 5.14 -14.53 11.82
C ASN A 63 4.13 -13.84 10.88
N ARG A 64 4.64 -13.15 9.86
CA ARG A 64 3.85 -12.39 8.88
C ARG A 64 2.79 -13.28 8.22
N THR A 65 1.51 -12.96 8.46
CA THR A 65 0.34 -13.62 7.85
C THR A 65 -0.41 -12.72 6.86
N LYS A 66 -0.14 -11.41 6.87
CA LYS A 66 -0.76 -10.42 5.98
C LYS A 66 0.25 -9.82 5.02
N TYR A 67 -0.18 -9.63 3.78
CA TYR A 67 0.66 -9.12 2.69
C TYR A 67 -0.06 -7.98 1.99
N PHE A 68 0.45 -6.75 2.20
CA PHE A 68 -0.04 -5.54 1.57
C PHE A 68 1.05 -5.08 0.60
N LEU A 69 0.77 -5.20 -0.70
CA LEU A 69 1.74 -4.95 -1.74
C LEU A 69 1.29 -3.76 -2.59
N ARG A 70 2.23 -2.86 -2.85
CA ARG A 70 2.10 -1.85 -3.89
C ARG A 70 2.35 -2.51 -5.24
N ILE A 71 1.56 -2.12 -6.24
CA ILE A 71 1.79 -2.44 -7.64
C ILE A 71 2.05 -1.14 -8.39
N GLU A 72 3.18 -1.04 -9.07
CA GLU A 72 3.55 0.09 -9.90
C GLU A 72 4.01 -0.37 -11.29
N LYS A 73 3.79 0.47 -12.29
CA LYS A 73 4.35 0.24 -13.63
C LYS A 73 5.85 0.50 -13.61
N LYS A 74 6.58 -0.18 -14.49
CA LYS A 74 8.01 0.10 -14.73
C LYS A 74 8.24 1.35 -15.57
N ASP A 75 7.20 1.77 -16.30
CA ASP A 75 7.19 2.89 -17.25
C ASP A 75 6.68 4.19 -16.62
#